data_AF-M0JD20-F1
#
_entry.id   AF-M0JD20-F1
#
_cell.length_a   1.000
_cell.length_b   1.000
_cell.length_c   1.000
_cell.angle_alpha   90.00
_cell.angle_beta   90.00
_cell.angle_gamma   90.00
#
_symmetry.space_group_name_H-M   'P 1'
#
loop_
_entity.id
_entity.type
_entity.pdbx_description
1 polymer ?
#
loop_
_entity_poly.entity_id
_entity_poly.type
_entity_poly.pdbx_seq_one_letter_code
_entity_poly.pdbx_strand_id
1 'polypeptide(L)'
;FLPDKEDCLEYLREQRWPDEVTCPHCRSADTIKKGTTRKDAQRYRCQDCESIFNDLTGTVFAEHQLTIPEMFHIIRGMEEHTTNGHCLVERV
;
A
#
# COMPACT_ATOMS: atom_id res chain seq x y z
N PHE A 1 -18.87 -4.24 9.27
CA PHE A 1 -18.21 -3.06 9.86
C PHE A 1 -16.94 -2.85 9.07
N LEU A 2 -16.69 -1.64 8.56
CA LEU A 2 -15.41 -1.34 7.91
C LEU A 2 -14.38 -1.07 9.02
N PRO A 3 -13.16 -1.64 8.96
CA PRO A 3 -12.13 -1.41 9.97
C PRO A 3 -11.73 0.07 10.03
N ASP A 4 -11.02 0.46 11.09
CA ASP A 4 -10.47 1.80 11.16
C ASP A 4 -9.49 2.04 10.02
N LYS A 5 -9.38 3.30 9.61
CA LYS A 5 -8.51 3.72 8.52
C LYS A 5 -7.04 3.39 8.80
N GLU A 6 -6.57 3.58 10.03
CA GLU A 6 -5.17 3.30 10.37
C GLU A 6 -4.90 1.79 10.33
N ASP A 7 -5.81 0.96 10.86
CA ASP A 7 -5.70 -0.50 10.79
C ASP A 7 -5.60 -0.97 9.33
N CYS A 8 -6.37 -0.36 8.43
CA CYS A 8 -6.31 -0.66 7.00
C CYS A 8 -4.95 -0.27 6.37
N LEU A 9 -4.39 0.88 6.77
CA LEU A 9 -3.09 1.36 6.27
C LEU A 9 -1.95 0.50 6.82
N GLU A 10 -2.02 0.11 8.09
CA GLU A 10 -1.04 -0.77 8.72
C GLU A 10 -1.00 -2.13 8.01
N TYR A 11 -2.16 -2.76 7.82
CA TYR A 11 -2.26 -4.01 7.06
C TYR A 11 -1.67 -3.87 5.65
N LEU A 12 -1.99 -2.78 4.93
CA LEU A 12 -1.45 -2.56 3.59
C LEU A 12 0.08 -2.47 3.60
N ARG A 13 0.67 -1.81 4.61
CA ARG A 13 2.13 -1.69 4.76
C ARG A 13 2.75 -3.05 5.06
N GLU A 14 2.17 -3.85 5.94
CA GLU A 14 2.65 -5.20 6.25
C GLU A 14 2.68 -6.11 5.02
N GLN A 15 1.62 -6.07 4.20
CA GLN A 15 1.57 -6.88 2.97
C GLN A 15 2.57 -6.40 1.92
N ARG A 16 2.74 -5.07 1.81
CA ARG A 16 3.56 -4.47 0.76
C ARG A 16 5.06 -4.47 1.08
N TRP A 17 5.39 -4.28 2.34
CA TRP A 17 6.75 -4.11 2.84
C TRP A 17 6.91 -4.93 4.13
N PRO A 18 6.94 -6.28 4.02
CA PRO A 18 6.98 -7.16 5.18
C PRO A 18 8.23 -6.97 6.05
N ASP A 19 9.34 -6.56 5.43
CA ASP A 19 10.61 -6.31 6.12
C ASP A 19 10.82 -4.81 6.38
N GLU A 20 10.93 -4.00 5.32
CA GLU A 20 11.11 -2.56 5.42
C GLU A 20 10.58 -1.79 4.21
N VAL A 21 10.27 -0.51 4.42
CA VAL A 21 9.73 0.36 3.38
C VAL A 21 10.76 0.56 2.28
N THR A 22 10.42 0.11 1.08
CA THR A 22 11.30 0.15 -0.07
C THR A 22 10.71 1.01 -1.18
N CYS A 23 11.53 1.87 -1.78
CA CYS A 23 11.13 2.73 -2.89
C CYS A 23 10.66 1.88 -4.09
N PRO A 24 9.43 2.06 -4.59
CA PRO A 24 8.93 1.29 -5.73
C PRO A 24 9.62 1.64 -7.06
N HIS A 25 10.37 2.75 -7.11
CA HIS A 25 11.04 3.21 -8.33
C HIS A 25 12.46 2.67 -8.49
N CYS A 26 13.24 2.61 -7.40
CA CYS A 26 14.65 2.18 -7.45
C CYS A 26 14.99 1.02 -6.51
N ARG A 27 14.03 0.52 -5.72
CA ARG A 27 14.18 -0.56 -4.73
C ARG A 27 15.14 -0.26 -3.57
N SER A 28 15.49 1.00 -3.36
CA SER A 28 16.24 1.43 -2.18
C SER A 28 15.35 1.46 -0.94
N ALA A 29 15.90 0.98 0.19
CA ALA A 29 15.31 1.14 1.52
C ALA A 29 15.68 2.48 2.18
N ASP A 30 16.62 3.26 1.61
CA ASP A 30 16.99 4.57 2.14
C ASP A 30 15.87 5.58 1.87
N THR A 31 14.92 5.62 2.81
CA THR A 31 13.68 6.37 2.70
C THR A 31 13.39 7.14 3.99
N ILE A 32 12.81 8.33 3.84
CA ILE A 32 12.40 9.16 4.98
C ILE A 32 10.92 9.50 4.92
N LYS A 33 10.26 9.54 6.08
CA LYS A 33 8.85 9.94 6.20
C LYS A 33 8.68 11.46 5.97
N LYS A 34 7.70 11.85 5.16
CA LYS A 34 7.40 13.24 4.77
C LYS A 34 5.91 13.58 4.94
N GLY A 35 5.38 13.32 6.13
CA GLY A 35 3.98 13.56 6.48
C GLY A 35 3.04 12.58 5.77
N THR A 36 1.76 12.93 5.67
CA THR A 36 0.72 12.08 5.09
C THR A 36 0.06 12.73 3.88
N THR A 37 -0.65 11.94 3.10
CA THR A 37 -1.58 12.41 2.05
C THR A 37 -2.90 12.86 2.68
N ARG A 38 -3.82 13.40 1.87
CA ARG A 38 -5.21 13.70 2.32
C ARG A 38 -5.98 12.45 2.75
N LYS A 39 -5.53 11.26 2.35
CA LYS A 39 -6.10 9.97 2.77
C LYS A 39 -5.32 9.36 3.94
N ASP A 40 -4.57 10.15 4.69
CA ASP A 40 -3.68 9.74 5.80
C ASP A 40 -2.61 8.69 5.45
N ALA A 41 -2.54 8.22 4.21
CA ALA A 41 -1.44 7.39 3.72
C ALA A 41 -0.10 8.11 3.91
N GLN A 42 0.88 7.40 4.45
CA GLN A 42 2.23 7.88 4.73
C GLN A 42 2.92 8.25 3.41
N ARG A 43 3.52 9.44 3.38
CA ARG A 43 4.41 9.86 2.28
C ARG A 43 5.85 9.57 2.65
N TYR A 44 6.60 9.08 1.68
CA TYR A 44 8.02 8.78 1.77
C TYR A 44 8.78 9.55 0.70
N ARG A 45 10.01 9.93 0.99
CA ARG A 45 10.99 10.37 0.00
C ARG A 45 12.13 9.36 0.00
N CYS A 46 12.46 8.82 -1.17
CA CYS A 46 13.67 8.03 -1.35
C CYS A 46 14.89 8.96 -1.41
N GLN A 47 15.97 8.62 -0.73
CA GLN A 47 17.21 9.40 -0.75
C GLN A 47 18.07 9.09 -1.97
N ASP A 48 17.98 7.87 -2.52
CA ASP A 48 18.80 7.46 -3.67
C ASP A 48 18.29 8.02 -5.01
N CYS A 49 16.98 7.98 -5.26
CA CYS A 49 16.39 8.46 -6.52
C CYS A 49 15.50 9.70 -6.38
N GLU A 50 15.43 10.26 -5.17
CA GLU A 50 14.68 11.48 -4.81
C GLU A 50 13.17 11.45 -5.04
N SER A 51 12.62 10.32 -5.52
CA SER A 51 11.20 10.16 -5.77
C SER A 51 10.37 10.22 -4.49
N ILE A 52 9.15 10.72 -4.62
CA ILE A 52 8.13 10.72 -3.56
C ILE A 52 7.12 9.62 -3.87
N PHE A 53 6.87 8.76 -2.89
CA PHE A 53 5.86 7.70 -2.98
C PHE A 53 5.05 7.63 -1.68
N ASN A 54 3.98 6.85 -1.68
CA ASN A 54 3.14 6.60 -0.52
C ASN A 54 2.64 5.16 -0.50
N ASP A 55 1.89 4.79 0.55
CA ASP A 55 1.32 3.44 0.74
C ASP A 55 0.54 2.93 -0.49
N LEU A 56 -0.05 3.83 -1.30
CA LEU A 56 -0.87 3.51 -2.47
C LEU A 56 -0.12 3.58 -3.81
N THR A 57 1.11 4.12 -3.86
CA THR A 57 1.85 4.32 -5.13
C THR A 57 2.01 3.00 -5.88
N GLY A 58 1.67 2.92 -7.16
CA GLY A 58 1.82 1.67 -7.94
C GLY A 58 0.78 0.58 -7.63
N THR A 59 -0.21 0.86 -6.77
CA THR A 59 -1.38 -0.02 -6.61
C THR A 59 -2.49 0.41 -7.58
N VAL A 60 -3.47 -0.47 -7.82
CA VAL A 60 -4.69 -0.13 -8.58
C VAL A 60 -5.49 1.02 -7.96
N PHE A 61 -5.20 1.37 -6.71
CA PHE A 61 -5.86 2.41 -5.93
C PHE A 61 -5.15 3.78 -5.97
N ALA A 62 -3.98 3.86 -6.61
CA ALA A 62 -3.13 5.06 -6.62
C ALA A 62 -3.87 6.32 -7.13
N GLU A 63 -4.77 6.16 -8.09
CA GLU A 63 -5.46 7.26 -8.77
C GLU A 63 -6.97 7.30 -8.51
N HIS A 64 -7.49 6.39 -7.67
CA HIS A 64 -8.93 6.33 -7.40
C HIS A 64 -9.36 7.29 -6.30
N GLN A 65 -10.60 7.77 -6.33
CA GLN A 65 -11.22 8.56 -5.26
C GLN A 65 -11.77 7.75 -4.06
N LEU A 66 -11.51 6.45 -3.96
CA LEU A 66 -12.01 5.63 -2.84
C LEU A 66 -11.34 6.05 -1.52
N THR A 67 -12.04 5.86 -0.42
CA THR A 67 -11.47 5.93 0.93
C THR A 67 -10.64 4.68 1.22
N ILE A 68 -9.72 4.76 2.18
CA ILE A 68 -8.89 3.60 2.55
C ILE A 68 -9.75 2.41 3.01
N PRO A 69 -10.79 2.56 3.86
CA PRO A 69 -11.60 1.42 4.26
C PRO A 69 -12.37 0.77 3.09
N GLU A 70 -12.79 1.54 2.10
CA GLU A 70 -13.40 0.99 0.87
C GLU A 70 -12.39 0.20 0.03
N MET A 71 -11.17 0.73 -0.14
CA MET A 71 -10.09 0.03 -0.84
C MET A 71 -9.76 -1.30 -0.15
N PHE A 72 -9.66 -1.28 1.18
CA PHE A 72 -9.39 -2.46 1.99
C PHE A 72 -10.47 -3.53 1.87
N HIS A 73 -11.74 -3.14 1.82
CA HIS A 73 -12.84 -4.08 1.59
C HIS A 73 -12.71 -4.79 0.24
N ILE A 74 -12.30 -4.08 -0.81
CA ILE A 74 -12.06 -4.66 -2.14
C ILE A 74 -10.88 -5.65 -2.09
N ILE A 75 -9.76 -5.27 -1.46
CA ILE A 75 -8.57 -6.13 -1.33
C ILE A 75 -8.95 -7.45 -0.64
N ARG A 76 -9.63 -7.38 0.51
CA ARG A 76 -10.07 -8.57 1.24
C ARG A 76 -11.06 -9.44 0.47
N GLY A 77 -12.01 -8.82 -0.23
CA GLY A 77 -12.96 -9.55 -1.06
C GLY A 77 -12.27 -10.31 -2.20
N MET A 78 -11.16 -9.79 -2.74
CA MET A 78 -10.35 -10.49 -3.74
C MET A 78 -9.62 -11.71 -3.15
N GLU A 79 -9.18 -11.65 -1.89
CA GLU A 79 -8.50 -12.75 -1.19
C GLU A 79 -9.46 -13.90 -0.84
N GLU A 80 -10.68 -13.58 -0.38
CA GLU A 80 -11.67 -14.56 0.08
C GLU A 80 -12.16 -15.50 -1.04
N HIS A 81 -11.99 -15.15 -2.32
CA HIS A 81 -12.32 -15.99 -3.47
C HIS A 81 -11.15 -16.83 -4.02
N THR A 82 -9.94 -16.74 -3.44
CA THR A 82 -8.78 -17.54 -3.88
C THR A 82 -8.59 -18.87 -3.14
N THR A 83 -9.42 -19.19 -2.14
CA THR A 83 -9.42 -20.49 -1.46
C THR A 83 -10.21 -21.58 -2.19
N ASN A 84 -10.16 -21.59 -3.53
CA ASN A 84 -10.43 -22.76 -4.37
C ASN A 84 -9.73 -22.64 -5.73
N GLY A 85 -8.40 -22.65 -5.70
CA GLY A 85 -7.58 -22.87 -6.88
C GLY A 85 -6.87 -21.62 -7.38
N HIS A 86 -5.60 -21.50 -6.96
CA HIS A 86 -4.51 -20.95 -7.76
C HIS A 86 -4.87 -19.72 -8.63
N CYS A 87 -4.81 -18.51 -8.06
CA CYS A 87 -4.60 -17.32 -8.87
C CYS A 87 -3.49 -16.47 -8.25
N LEU A 88 -2.44 -16.33 -9.04
CA LEU A 88 -1.21 -15.63 -8.78
C LEU A 88 -1.51 -14.15 -8.50
N VAL A 89 -1.48 -13.73 -7.23
CA VAL A 89 -0.93 -12.40 -6.94
C VAL A 89 0.58 -12.56 -6.97
N GLU A 90 1.13 -12.47 -8.19
CA GLU A 90 2.55 -12.24 -8.34
C GLU A 90 2.90 -11.03 -7.48
N ARG A 91 3.79 -11.29 -6.54
CA ARG A 91 4.45 -10.32 -5.68
C ARG A 91 4.80 -9.09 -6.52
N VAL A 92 4.03 -8.02 -6.32
CA VAL A 92 4.33 -6.70 -6.88
C VAL A 92 5.46 -6.09 -6.06
#